data_AF-A0A8J7XRB6-F1
#
_entry.id   AF-A0A8J7XRB6-F1
#
_cell.length_a   1.000
_cell.length_b   1.000
_cell.length_c   1.000
_cell.angle_alpha   90.00
_cell.angle_beta   90.00
_cell.angle_gamma   90.00
#
_symmetry.space_group_name_H-M   'P 1'
#
loop_
_entity.id
_entity.type
_entity.pdbx_description
1 polymer ?
#
loop_
_entity_poly.entity_id
_entity_poly.type
_entity_poly.pdbx_seq_one_letter_code
_entity_poly.pdbx_strand_id
1 'polypeptide(L)'
;MKKVAVVSLVLFCVFLIVVPVLAIFPLFLFVWSIQSRIQLDLNHFYRKYIALGLLFGLFTEFLAVLDNLDSPPEERILFHPEPATDLLLGIGFYFFIAVVWAILVKRYTFTVKSIFVIGGVWGVVAEQDMAVLLSPLTYGVVSGLFSYVFVFLVYGPFMAIPALFFKESLCTVERKERKFRHAVLAFVLLFGAWVLAAFYMIIMYVVLGLS
;
A
#
# COMPACT_ATOMS: atom_id res chain seq x y z
N MET A 1 2.27 -4.77 25.26
CA MET A 1 2.04 -3.58 24.40
C MET A 1 3.29 -2.73 24.22
N LYS A 2 3.93 -2.20 25.28
CA LYS A 2 5.12 -1.30 25.14
C LYS A 2 6.30 -1.93 24.38
N LYS A 3 6.60 -3.23 24.58
CA LYS A 3 7.76 -3.88 23.94
C LYS A 3 7.65 -3.95 22.41
N VAL A 4 6.50 -4.37 21.86
CA VAL A 4 6.30 -4.45 20.40
C VAL A 4 6.38 -3.07 19.76
N ALA A 5 5.73 -2.07 20.35
CA ALA A 5 5.78 -0.70 19.84
C ALA A 5 7.23 -0.15 19.79
N VAL A 6 8.01 -0.36 20.85
CA VAL A 6 9.42 0.08 20.89
C VAL A 6 10.26 -0.66 19.87
N VAL A 7 10.13 -1.99 19.77
CA VAL A 7 10.88 -2.79 18.77
C VAL A 7 10.50 -2.37 17.35
N SER A 8 9.22 -2.17 17.06
CA SER A 8 8.77 -1.68 15.76
C SER A 8 9.31 -0.28 15.44
N LEU A 9 9.40 0.61 16.42
CA LEU A 9 9.99 1.94 16.22
C LEU A 9 11.50 1.86 15.94
N VAL A 10 12.23 1.00 16.66
CA VAL A 10 13.66 0.76 16.40
C VAL A 10 13.85 0.17 15.01
N LEU A 11 13.06 -0.84 14.63
CA LEU A 11 13.12 -1.44 13.29
C LEU A 11 12.74 -0.44 12.20
N PHE A 12 11.79 0.46 12.46
CA PHE A 12 11.46 1.55 11.56
C PHE A 12 12.66 2.46 11.31
N CYS A 13 13.35 2.91 12.37
CA CYS A 13 14.55 3.73 12.23
C CYS A 13 15.68 2.99 11.50
N VAL A 14 15.86 1.69 11.74
CA VAL A 14 16.86 0.87 11.06
C VAL A 14 16.53 0.75 9.57
N PHE A 15 15.30 0.38 9.20
CA PHE A 15 14.93 0.28 7.79
C PHE A 15 14.92 1.61 7.07
N LEU A 16 14.55 2.70 7.74
CA LEU A 16 14.62 4.04 7.14
C LEU A 16 16.04 4.41 6.68
N ILE A 17 17.08 3.80 7.27
CA ILE A 17 18.48 4.02 6.90
C ILE A 17 18.97 2.98 5.88
N VAL A 18 18.59 1.71 6.05
CA VAL A 18 19.18 0.61 5.26
C VAL A 18 18.39 0.27 3.99
N VAL A 19 17.06 0.26 4.08
CA VAL A 19 16.14 -0.01 2.95
C VAL A 19 14.86 0.81 3.17
N PRO A 20 14.90 2.14 2.93
CA PRO A 20 13.82 3.07 3.24
C PRO A 20 12.41 2.57 2.89
N VAL A 21 12.20 2.01 1.69
CA VAL A 21 10.87 1.54 1.24
C VAL A 21 10.26 0.45 2.14
N LEU A 22 11.10 -0.41 2.75
CA LEU A 22 10.64 -1.43 3.68
C LEU A 22 10.25 -0.89 5.06
N ALA A 23 10.54 0.37 5.37
CA ALA A 23 10.16 1.00 6.64
C ALA A 23 8.63 1.07 6.83
N ILE A 24 7.83 0.94 5.78
CA ILE A 24 6.36 0.84 5.90
C ILE A 24 5.91 -0.39 6.71
N PHE A 25 6.67 -1.50 6.66
CA PHE A 25 6.35 -2.72 7.38
C PHE A 25 6.44 -2.57 8.92
N PRO A 26 7.56 -2.14 9.52
CA PRO A 26 7.61 -1.88 10.95
C PRO A 26 6.67 -0.74 11.37
N LEU A 27 6.40 0.25 10.50
CA LEU A 27 5.37 1.25 10.76
C LEU A 27 3.98 0.60 10.92
N PHE A 28 3.62 -0.34 10.04
CA PHE A 28 2.40 -1.12 10.19
C PHE A 28 2.35 -1.89 11.51
N LEU A 29 3.44 -2.54 11.91
CA LEU A 29 3.52 -3.23 13.21
C LEU A 29 3.35 -2.26 14.39
N PHE A 30 3.94 -1.07 14.30
CA PHE A 30 3.78 -0.01 15.27
C PHE A 30 2.32 0.44 15.37
N VAL A 31 1.69 0.80 14.24
CA VAL A 31 0.27 1.21 14.19
C VAL A 31 -0.63 0.10 14.72
N TRP A 32 -0.38 -1.16 14.36
CA TRP A 32 -1.09 -2.31 14.91
C TRP A 32 -0.99 -2.33 16.43
N SER A 33 0.21 -2.18 16.98
CA SER A 33 0.47 -2.27 18.43
C SER A 33 -0.25 -1.20 19.25
N ILE A 34 -0.54 -0.04 18.64
CA ILE A 34 -1.25 1.07 19.27
C ILE A 34 -2.70 1.21 18.79
N GLN A 35 -3.20 0.30 17.94
CA GLN A 35 -4.48 0.45 17.24
C GLN A 35 -5.64 0.81 18.18
N SER A 36 -5.74 0.21 19.36
CA SER A 36 -6.81 0.47 20.33
C SER A 36 -6.82 1.90 20.89
N ARG A 37 -5.79 2.70 20.63
CA ARG A 37 -5.66 4.10 21.08
C ARG A 37 -5.90 5.12 19.97
N ILE A 38 -5.96 4.69 18.72
CA ILE A 38 -6.04 5.56 17.52
C ILE A 38 -7.35 5.35 16.76
N GLN A 39 -8.36 4.78 17.41
CA GLN A 39 -9.64 4.50 16.78
C GLN A 39 -10.36 5.80 16.38
N LEU A 40 -10.90 5.81 15.17
CA LEU A 40 -11.67 6.89 14.60
C LEU A 40 -13.14 6.48 14.48
N ASP A 41 -14.04 7.42 14.76
CA ASP A 41 -15.46 7.24 14.54
C ASP A 41 -15.82 7.09 13.05
N LEU A 42 -17.02 6.58 12.77
CA LEU A 42 -17.51 6.35 11.41
C LEU A 42 -18.09 7.58 10.71
N ASN A 43 -18.15 8.75 11.35
CA ASN A 43 -18.61 9.96 10.69
C ASN A 43 -17.61 10.33 9.60
N HIS A 44 -18.14 10.61 8.41
CA HIS A 44 -17.33 10.86 7.22
C HIS A 44 -16.33 9.72 6.91
N PHE A 45 -16.73 8.47 7.20
CA PHE A 45 -15.88 7.27 7.06
C PHE A 45 -15.06 7.26 5.75
N TYR A 46 -15.72 7.42 4.60
CA TYR A 46 -15.03 7.37 3.30
C TYR A 46 -13.93 8.43 3.19
N ARG A 47 -14.21 9.68 3.59
CA ARG A 47 -13.22 10.76 3.56
C ARG A 47 -12.03 10.45 4.45
N LYS A 48 -12.26 10.02 5.69
CA LYS A 48 -11.18 9.70 6.64
C LYS A 48 -10.37 8.48 6.18
N TYR A 49 -11.02 7.43 5.68
CA TYR A 49 -10.35 6.23 5.18
C TYR A 49 -9.49 6.54 3.95
N ILE A 50 -10.04 7.28 2.99
CA ILE A 50 -9.32 7.69 1.77
C ILE A 50 -8.15 8.60 2.13
N ALA A 51 -8.34 9.56 3.05
CA ALA A 51 -7.26 10.44 3.50
C ALA A 51 -6.12 9.66 4.18
N LEU A 52 -6.43 8.66 5.02
CA LEU A 52 -5.42 7.79 5.61
C LEU A 52 -4.74 6.91 4.54
N GLY A 53 -5.50 6.35 3.61
CA GLY A 53 -4.96 5.55 2.51
C GLY A 53 -4.00 6.35 1.63
N LEU A 54 -4.37 7.59 1.29
CA LEU A 54 -3.50 8.54 0.60
C LEU A 54 -2.27 8.89 1.42
N LEU A 55 -2.43 9.22 2.69
CA LEU A 55 -1.31 9.59 3.56
C LEU A 55 -0.27 8.48 3.65
N PHE A 56 -0.70 7.25 3.95
CA PHE A 56 0.23 6.12 4.08
C PHE A 56 0.73 5.63 2.73
N GLY A 57 -0.07 5.74 1.67
CA GLY A 57 0.35 5.45 0.30
C GLY A 57 1.44 6.40 -0.18
N LEU A 58 1.21 7.71 -0.10
CA LEU A 58 2.22 8.72 -0.45
C LEU A 58 3.44 8.67 0.47
N PHE A 59 3.27 8.25 1.72
CA PHE A 59 4.41 7.98 2.59
C PHE A 59 5.22 6.78 2.09
N THR A 60 4.58 5.71 1.61
CA THR A 60 5.27 4.60 0.95
C THR A 60 6.01 5.06 -0.30
N GLU A 61 5.40 5.92 -1.12
CA GLU A 61 6.06 6.49 -2.30
C GLU A 61 7.28 7.33 -1.92
N PHE A 62 7.14 8.19 -0.91
CA PHE A 62 8.25 8.98 -0.39
C PHE A 62 9.40 8.08 0.07
N LEU A 63 9.10 6.96 0.74
CA LEU A 63 10.12 5.98 1.11
C LEU A 63 10.76 5.31 -0.12
N ALA A 64 9.99 5.02 -1.17
CA ALA A 64 10.53 4.49 -2.42
C ALA A 64 11.45 5.50 -3.13
N VAL A 65 11.08 6.79 -3.15
CA VAL A 65 11.93 7.89 -3.63
C VAL A 65 13.26 7.90 -2.86
N LEU A 66 13.22 7.87 -1.52
CA LEU A 66 14.43 7.85 -0.69
C LEU A 66 15.32 6.64 -1.01
N ASP A 67 14.73 5.47 -1.23
CA ASP A 67 15.43 4.22 -1.58
C ASP A 67 16.14 4.31 -2.95
N ASN A 68 15.70 5.20 -3.84
CA ASN A 68 16.17 5.34 -5.22
C ASN A 68 16.98 6.63 -5.48
N LEU A 69 17.24 7.48 -4.47
CA LEU A 69 17.93 8.76 -4.67
C LEU A 69 19.35 8.62 -5.23
N ASP A 70 20.07 7.59 -4.78
CA ASP A 70 21.45 7.33 -5.17
C ASP A 70 21.55 6.62 -6.53
N SER A 71 20.43 6.10 -7.05
CA SER A 71 20.38 5.44 -8.35
C SER A 71 20.33 6.47 -9.49
N PRO A 72 20.96 6.17 -10.64
CA PRO A 72 20.79 6.95 -11.86
C PRO A 72 19.30 7.07 -12.24
N PRO A 73 18.82 8.21 -12.78
CA PRO A 73 17.41 8.44 -13.10
C PRO A 73 16.72 7.30 -13.86
N GLU A 74 17.42 6.72 -14.84
CA GLU A 74 16.96 5.63 -15.69
C GLU A 74 16.84 4.28 -14.99
N GLU A 75 17.49 4.10 -13.84
CA GLU A 75 17.45 2.88 -13.03
C GLU A 75 16.47 3.00 -11.85
N ARG A 76 15.87 4.18 -11.64
CA ARG A 76 14.93 4.41 -10.53
C ARG A 76 13.64 3.65 -10.77
N ILE A 77 13.26 2.83 -9.80
CA ILE A 77 11.99 2.09 -9.80
C ILE A 77 10.93 3.01 -9.20
N LEU A 78 10.47 3.97 -10.00
CA LEU A 78 9.51 5.02 -9.64
C LEU A 78 8.54 5.26 -10.82
N PHE A 79 7.41 5.93 -10.58
CA PHE A 79 6.52 6.36 -11.66
C PHE A 79 7.15 7.44 -12.56
N HIS A 80 8.06 8.22 -11.98
CA HIS A 80 8.88 9.18 -12.70
C HIS A 80 10.25 9.37 -12.00
N PRO A 81 11.35 9.61 -12.74
CA PRO A 81 12.67 9.80 -12.13
C PRO A 81 12.78 11.05 -11.24
N GLU A 82 11.99 12.08 -11.52
CA GLU A 82 11.96 13.33 -10.76
C GLU A 82 11.01 13.20 -9.55
N PRO A 83 11.50 13.36 -8.29
CA PRO A 83 10.73 13.06 -7.09
C PRO A 83 9.39 13.79 -6.93
N ALA A 84 9.31 15.07 -7.35
CA ALA A 84 8.08 15.83 -7.18
C ALA A 84 6.99 15.34 -8.14
N THR A 85 7.34 15.10 -9.40
CA THR A 85 6.45 14.47 -10.38
C THR A 85 6.03 13.08 -9.93
N ASP A 86 6.96 12.28 -9.41
CA ASP A 86 6.67 10.93 -8.92
C ASP A 86 5.60 10.92 -7.82
N LEU A 87 5.76 11.77 -6.80
CA LEU A 87 4.77 11.92 -5.73
C LEU A 87 3.41 12.41 -6.26
N LEU A 88 3.40 13.30 -7.26
CA LEU A 88 2.16 13.76 -7.89
C LEU A 88 1.45 12.62 -8.62
N LEU A 89 2.18 11.81 -9.39
CA LEU A 89 1.63 10.62 -10.06
C LEU A 89 1.11 9.60 -9.05
N GLY A 90 1.82 9.42 -7.94
CA GLY A 90 1.42 8.57 -6.82
C GLY A 90 0.05 8.93 -6.25
N ILE A 91 -0.37 10.21 -6.25
CA ILE A 91 -1.67 10.64 -5.71
C ILE A 91 -2.82 9.84 -6.32
N GLY A 92 -2.86 9.71 -7.65
CA GLY A 92 -3.92 8.97 -8.33
C GLY A 92 -3.88 7.48 -7.99
N PHE A 93 -2.69 6.87 -8.02
CA PHE A 93 -2.50 5.46 -7.69
C PHE A 93 -3.03 5.12 -6.29
N TYR A 94 -2.56 5.83 -5.27
CA TYR A 94 -2.98 5.58 -3.90
C TYR A 94 -4.43 6.00 -3.62
N PHE A 95 -4.95 7.03 -4.31
CA PHE A 95 -6.35 7.43 -4.21
C PHE A 95 -7.29 6.29 -4.62
N PHE A 96 -7.11 5.72 -5.82
CA PHE A 96 -8.02 4.69 -6.32
C PHE A 96 -7.94 3.41 -5.49
N ILE A 97 -6.76 3.01 -5.05
CA ILE A 97 -6.59 1.86 -4.13
C ILE A 97 -7.31 2.14 -2.79
N ALA A 98 -7.17 3.34 -2.23
CA ALA A 98 -7.82 3.70 -0.97
C ALA A 98 -9.36 3.71 -1.10
N VAL A 99 -9.90 4.17 -2.24
CA VAL A 99 -11.33 4.13 -2.54
C VAL A 99 -11.85 2.70 -2.58
N VAL A 100 -11.16 1.79 -3.28
CA VAL A 100 -11.54 0.38 -3.35
C VAL A 100 -11.63 -0.23 -1.95
N TRP A 101 -10.59 -0.04 -1.13
CA TRP A 101 -10.60 -0.57 0.22
C TRP A 101 -11.64 0.07 1.14
N ALA A 102 -11.88 1.38 1.02
CA ALA A 102 -12.94 2.06 1.77
C ALA A 102 -14.31 1.44 1.48
N ILE A 103 -14.62 1.19 0.20
CA ILE A 103 -15.87 0.55 -0.22
C ILE A 103 -15.97 -0.88 0.34
N LEU A 104 -14.92 -1.67 0.17
CA LEU A 104 -14.91 -3.09 0.57
C LEU A 104 -15.01 -3.28 2.08
N VAL A 105 -14.22 -2.53 2.86
CA VAL A 105 -14.19 -2.62 4.32
C VAL A 105 -15.50 -2.13 4.94
N LYS A 106 -16.14 -1.12 4.36
CA LYS A 106 -17.44 -0.64 4.82
C LYS A 106 -18.55 -1.68 4.58
N ARG A 107 -18.45 -2.45 3.50
CA ARG A 107 -19.50 -3.38 3.06
C ARG A 107 -19.34 -4.80 3.61
N TYR A 108 -18.11 -5.27 3.77
CA TYR A 108 -17.79 -6.65 4.13
C TYR A 108 -16.89 -6.73 5.36
N THR A 109 -16.94 -7.83 6.09
CA THR A 109 -16.13 -8.09 7.28
C THR A 109 -14.68 -8.48 6.96
N PHE A 110 -14.01 -7.73 6.08
CA PHE A 110 -12.57 -7.88 5.86
C PHE A 110 -11.80 -7.60 7.14
N THR A 111 -10.88 -8.50 7.49
CA THR A 111 -9.95 -8.33 8.60
C THR A 111 -8.68 -7.65 8.10
N VAL A 112 -7.95 -6.97 8.97
CA VAL A 112 -6.65 -6.35 8.65
C VAL A 112 -5.69 -7.39 8.05
N LYS A 113 -5.66 -8.62 8.60
CA LYS A 113 -4.88 -9.73 8.05
C LYS A 113 -5.26 -10.06 6.61
N SER A 114 -6.56 -10.07 6.30
CA SER A 114 -7.01 -10.33 4.92
C SER A 114 -6.64 -9.21 3.96
N ILE A 115 -6.71 -7.94 4.40
CA ILE A 115 -6.30 -6.78 3.60
C ILE A 115 -4.80 -6.85 3.31
N PHE A 116 -4.00 -7.12 4.34
CA PHE A 116 -2.56 -7.29 4.23
C PHE A 116 -2.16 -8.40 3.25
N VAL A 117 -2.79 -9.58 3.34
CA VAL A 117 -2.50 -10.69 2.42
C VAL A 117 -2.97 -10.39 1.00
N ILE A 118 -4.19 -9.87 0.81
CA ILE A 118 -4.70 -9.55 -0.53
C ILE A 118 -3.84 -8.46 -1.16
N GLY A 119 -3.54 -7.39 -0.43
CA GLY A 119 -2.70 -6.30 -0.90
C GLY A 119 -1.28 -6.75 -1.24
N GLY A 120 -0.65 -7.56 -0.37
CA GLY A 120 0.68 -8.09 -0.61
C GLY A 120 0.74 -9.02 -1.84
N VAL A 121 -0.20 -9.95 -1.98
CA VAL A 121 -0.28 -10.81 -3.18
C VAL A 121 -0.57 -9.99 -4.43
N TRP A 122 -1.46 -9.00 -4.32
CA TRP A 122 -1.80 -8.14 -5.44
C TRP A 122 -0.59 -7.32 -5.90
N GLY A 123 0.19 -6.76 -4.96
CA GLY A 123 1.45 -6.07 -5.24
C GLY A 123 2.41 -6.96 -6.04
N VAL A 124 2.65 -8.20 -5.60
CA VAL A 124 3.52 -9.14 -6.34
C VAL A 124 3.08 -9.35 -7.80
N VAL A 125 1.77 -9.35 -8.06
CA VAL A 125 1.23 -9.53 -9.41
C VAL A 125 1.28 -8.24 -10.22
N ALA A 126 0.98 -7.09 -9.62
CA ALA A 126 0.83 -5.81 -10.33
C ALA A 126 2.15 -5.04 -10.50
N GLU A 127 3.12 -5.25 -9.60
CA GLU A 127 4.35 -4.48 -9.55
C GLU A 127 5.16 -4.62 -10.85
N GLN A 128 5.63 -3.47 -11.35
CA GLN A 128 6.42 -3.35 -12.57
C GLN A 128 5.82 -4.11 -13.77
N ASP A 129 4.52 -3.93 -14.03
CA ASP A 129 3.81 -4.59 -15.13
C ASP A 129 3.98 -6.11 -15.12
N MET A 130 3.86 -6.72 -13.94
CA MET A 130 4.06 -8.15 -13.68
C MET A 130 5.52 -8.63 -13.74
N ALA A 131 6.52 -7.76 -13.89
CA ALA A 131 7.92 -8.17 -13.90
C ALA A 131 8.33 -8.84 -12.58
N VAL A 132 7.76 -8.39 -11.45
CA VAL A 132 7.99 -9.04 -10.17
C VAL A 132 7.44 -10.46 -10.17
N LEU A 133 6.20 -10.68 -10.63
CA LEU A 133 5.62 -12.04 -10.77
C LEU A 133 6.48 -12.97 -11.62
N LEU A 134 7.17 -12.45 -12.63
CA LEU A 134 8.02 -13.23 -13.53
C LEU A 134 9.47 -13.36 -13.02
N SER A 135 9.83 -12.67 -11.94
CA SER A 135 11.19 -12.64 -11.39
C SER A 135 11.83 -14.01 -11.10
N PRO A 136 11.10 -15.06 -10.66
CA PRO A 136 11.73 -16.37 -10.46
C PRO A 136 12.15 -17.05 -11.77
N LEU A 137 11.49 -16.69 -12.87
CA LEU A 137 11.81 -17.19 -14.21
C LEU A 137 12.95 -16.41 -14.86
N THR A 138 13.10 -15.12 -14.53
CA THR A 138 14.12 -14.23 -15.13
C THR A 138 15.42 -14.19 -14.34
N TYR A 139 15.36 -14.11 -13.01
CA TYR A 139 16.51 -13.92 -12.12
C TYR A 139 16.86 -15.17 -11.29
N GLY A 140 16.13 -16.27 -11.52
CA GLY A 140 16.25 -17.53 -10.79
C GLY A 140 15.35 -17.60 -9.56
N VAL A 141 14.99 -18.83 -9.19
CA VAL A 141 13.92 -19.12 -8.21
C VAL A 141 14.14 -18.42 -6.88
N VAL A 142 15.36 -18.47 -6.33
CA VAL A 142 15.66 -17.92 -5.00
C VAL A 142 15.54 -16.39 -5.02
N SER A 143 16.23 -15.73 -5.95
CA SER A 143 16.21 -14.26 -6.06
C SER A 143 14.81 -13.73 -6.36
N GLY A 144 14.06 -14.38 -7.26
CA GLY A 144 12.68 -13.97 -7.54
C GLY A 144 11.73 -14.15 -6.36
N LEU A 145 11.90 -15.22 -5.57
CA LEU A 145 11.12 -15.38 -4.33
C LEU A 145 11.44 -14.30 -3.30
N PHE A 146 12.67 -13.77 -3.25
CA PHE A 146 12.98 -12.62 -2.41
C PHE A 146 12.26 -11.35 -2.89
N SER A 147 12.16 -11.12 -4.20
CA SER A 147 11.37 -10.01 -4.76
C SER A 147 9.90 -10.11 -4.36
N TYR A 148 9.32 -11.32 -4.29
CA TYR A 148 7.96 -11.49 -3.79
C TYR A 148 7.82 -11.06 -2.34
N VAL A 149 8.73 -11.51 -1.48
CA VAL A 149 8.70 -11.15 -0.05
C VAL A 149 8.84 -9.65 0.12
N PHE A 150 9.77 -9.04 -0.62
CA PHE A 150 10.00 -7.59 -0.59
C PHE A 150 8.73 -6.81 -0.93
N VAL A 151 8.13 -7.05 -2.11
CA VAL A 151 6.94 -6.33 -2.58
C VAL A 151 5.75 -6.61 -1.67
N PHE A 152 5.59 -7.85 -1.21
CA PHE A 152 4.52 -8.23 -0.29
C PHE A 152 4.60 -7.43 1.03
N LEU A 153 5.82 -7.20 1.55
CA LEU A 153 6.08 -6.42 2.75
C LEU A 153 5.97 -4.90 2.54
N VAL A 154 5.84 -4.42 1.29
CA VAL A 154 5.52 -3.01 1.00
C VAL A 154 4.00 -2.84 0.83
N TYR A 155 3.42 -3.61 -0.08
CA TYR A 155 2.02 -3.48 -0.48
C TYR A 155 1.03 -3.92 0.60
N GLY A 156 1.34 -4.99 1.33
CA GLY A 156 0.48 -5.47 2.41
C GLY A 156 0.26 -4.40 3.50
N PRO A 157 1.34 -3.84 4.08
CA PRO A 157 1.26 -2.79 5.09
C PRO A 157 0.45 -1.56 4.70
N PHE A 158 0.80 -0.85 3.62
CA PHE A 158 0.17 0.44 3.35
C PHE A 158 -1.34 0.31 3.11
N MET A 159 -1.78 -0.76 2.46
CA MET A 159 -3.20 -1.03 2.25
C MET A 159 -3.93 -1.39 3.55
N ALA A 160 -3.25 -2.09 4.47
CA ALA A 160 -3.84 -2.57 5.72
C ALA A 160 -3.89 -1.50 6.83
N ILE A 161 -2.97 -0.53 6.82
CA ILE A 161 -2.87 0.50 7.86
C ILE A 161 -4.18 1.28 8.05
N PRO A 162 -4.86 1.83 7.01
CA PRO A 162 -6.09 2.60 7.20
C PRO A 162 -7.18 1.84 7.95
N ALA A 163 -7.30 0.53 7.73
CA ALA A 163 -8.30 -0.30 8.41
C ALA A 163 -8.05 -0.46 9.92
N LEU A 164 -6.81 -0.30 10.39
CA LEU A 164 -6.48 -0.33 11.82
C LEU A 164 -7.13 0.82 12.59
N PHE A 165 -7.32 1.99 11.97
CA PHE A 165 -7.93 3.16 12.58
C PHE A 165 -9.45 3.02 12.77
N PHE A 166 -10.10 2.06 12.12
CA PHE A 166 -11.56 1.87 12.22
C PHE A 166 -11.95 0.51 12.77
N LYS A 167 -11.00 -0.29 13.24
CA LYS A 167 -11.22 -1.68 13.61
C LYS A 167 -12.36 -1.86 14.62
N GLU A 168 -12.38 -1.08 15.69
CA GLU A 168 -13.38 -1.17 16.75
C GLU A 168 -14.72 -0.59 16.29
N SER A 169 -14.69 0.57 15.64
CA SER A 169 -15.91 1.22 15.15
C SER A 169 -16.61 0.43 14.03
N LEU A 170 -15.88 -0.33 13.22
CA LEU A 170 -16.47 -1.21 12.20
C LEU A 170 -17.04 -2.51 12.80
N CYS A 171 -16.78 -2.82 14.07
CA CYS A 171 -17.42 -3.92 14.77
C CYS A 171 -18.81 -3.56 15.31
N THR A 172 -19.13 -2.26 15.45
CA THR A 172 -20.43 -1.80 15.97
C THR A 172 -21.51 -1.70 14.89
N VAL A 173 -21.16 -1.96 13.63
CA VAL A 173 -22.09 -1.88 12.49
C VAL A 173 -22.20 -3.24 11.81
N GLU A 174 -23.41 -3.62 11.46
CA GLU A 174 -23.68 -4.84 10.71
C GLU A 174 -23.07 -4.74 9.30
N ARG A 175 -22.27 -5.74 8.92
CA ARG A 175 -21.60 -5.84 7.63
C ARG A 175 -21.74 -7.25 7.08
N LYS A 176 -21.68 -7.40 5.76
CA LYS A 176 -21.80 -8.71 5.12
C LYS A 176 -20.59 -9.58 5.45
N GLU A 177 -20.83 -10.85 5.79
CA GLU A 177 -19.75 -11.78 6.07
C GLU A 177 -18.84 -11.98 4.84
N ARG A 178 -17.53 -11.86 5.06
CA ARG A 178 -16.53 -12.04 4.01
C ARG A 178 -16.32 -13.53 3.68
N LYS A 179 -16.81 -13.92 2.51
CA LYS A 179 -16.48 -15.19 1.80
C LYS A 179 -15.29 -15.05 0.83
N PHE A 180 -14.70 -16.17 0.40
CA PHE A 180 -13.57 -16.22 -0.54
C PHE A 180 -13.81 -15.42 -1.84
N ARG A 181 -15.00 -15.51 -2.43
CA ARG A 181 -15.38 -14.72 -3.62
C ARG A 181 -15.20 -13.21 -3.48
N HIS A 182 -15.26 -12.68 -2.25
CA HIS A 182 -15.03 -11.26 -2.02
C HIS A 182 -13.54 -10.92 -2.03
N ALA A 183 -12.64 -11.86 -1.69
CA ALA A 183 -11.21 -11.68 -1.89
C ALA A 183 -10.88 -11.61 -3.39
N VAL A 184 -11.51 -12.47 -4.21
CA VAL A 184 -11.42 -12.39 -5.68
C VAL A 184 -11.96 -11.04 -6.18
N LEU A 185 -13.13 -10.62 -5.71
CA LEU A 185 -13.68 -9.30 -6.03
C LEU A 185 -12.71 -8.16 -5.65
N ALA A 186 -12.12 -8.21 -4.46
CA ALA A 186 -11.15 -7.21 -4.02
C ALA A 186 -9.95 -7.14 -4.98
N PHE A 187 -9.41 -8.30 -5.34
CA PHE A 187 -8.31 -8.43 -6.28
C PHE A 187 -8.65 -7.81 -7.65
N VAL A 188 -9.83 -8.12 -8.21
CA VAL A 188 -10.31 -7.56 -9.48
C VAL A 188 -10.52 -6.04 -9.39
N LEU A 189 -11.10 -5.54 -8.30
CA LEU A 189 -11.30 -4.10 -8.11
C LEU A 189 -9.98 -3.35 -7.96
N LEU A 190 -8.96 -3.96 -7.36
CA LEU A 190 -7.61 -3.37 -7.30
C LEU A 190 -6.97 -3.26 -8.70
N PHE A 191 -7.17 -4.24 -9.59
CA PHE A 191 -6.80 -4.07 -11.01
C PHE A 191 -7.59 -2.95 -11.68
N GLY A 192 -8.89 -2.83 -11.39
CA GLY A 192 -9.68 -1.69 -11.86
C GLY A 192 -9.11 -0.35 -11.38
N ALA A 193 -8.69 -0.27 -10.11
CA ALA A 193 -8.03 0.91 -9.56
C ALA A 193 -6.69 1.20 -10.24
N TRP A 194 -5.91 0.17 -10.56
CA TRP A 194 -4.65 0.30 -11.28
C TRP A 194 -4.84 0.83 -12.70
N VAL A 195 -5.84 0.33 -13.44
CA VAL A 195 -6.20 0.87 -14.76
C VAL A 195 -6.63 2.34 -14.67
N LEU A 196 -7.44 2.71 -13.66
CA LEU A 196 -7.81 4.11 -13.44
C LEU A 196 -6.60 4.99 -13.07
N ALA A 197 -5.65 4.45 -12.31
CA ALA A 197 -4.41 5.12 -11.99
C ALA A 197 -3.56 5.36 -13.26
N ALA A 198 -3.47 4.38 -14.17
CA ALA A 198 -2.78 4.55 -15.45
C ALA A 198 -3.42 5.67 -16.29
N PHE A 199 -4.75 5.72 -16.38
CA PHE A 199 -5.44 6.84 -17.05
C PHE A 199 -5.15 8.20 -16.40
N TYR A 200 -5.14 8.25 -15.07
CA TYR A 200 -4.76 9.45 -14.33
C TYR A 200 -3.33 9.87 -14.66
N MET A 201 -2.38 8.94 -14.65
CA MET A 201 -0.98 9.22 -14.98
C MET A 201 -0.86 9.77 -16.40
N ILE A 202 -1.49 9.13 -17.39
CA ILE A 202 -1.50 9.63 -18.79
C ILE A 202 -2.00 11.09 -18.85
N ILE A 203 -3.10 11.41 -18.16
CA ILE A 203 -3.62 12.78 -18.10
C ILE A 203 -2.58 13.72 -17.47
N MET A 204 -1.96 13.32 -16.37
CA MET A 204 -0.94 14.13 -15.70
C MET A 204 0.29 14.35 -16.57
N TYR A 205 0.76 13.35 -17.31
CA TYR A 205 1.87 13.50 -18.26
C TYR A 205 1.55 14.56 -19.32
N VAL A 206 0.33 14.56 -19.87
CA VAL A 206 -0.12 15.58 -20.83
C VAL A 206 -0.21 16.96 -20.17
N VAL A 207 -0.80 17.05 -18.97
CA VAL A 207 -0.98 18.33 -18.25
C VAL A 207 0.35 18.96 -17.84
N LEU A 208 1.33 18.13 -17.47
CA LEU A 208 2.66 18.57 -17.04
C LEU A 208 3.61 18.81 -18.22
N GLY A 209 3.22 18.47 -19.46
CA GLY A 209 4.06 18.62 -20.65
C GLY A 209 5.27 17.67 -20.66
N LEU A 210 5.11 16.47 -20.09
CA LEU A 210 6.13 15.43 -20.01
C LEU A 210 6.14 14.47 -21.22
N SER A 211 5.20 14.66 -22.15
CA SER A 211 5.02 13.87 -23.39
C SER A 211 5.72 14.48 -24.58
#